data_AF-A0A388JYF6-F1
#
_entry.id   AF-A0A388JYF6-F1
#
_cell.length_a   1.000
_cell.length_b   1.000
_cell.length_c   1.000
_cell.angle_alpha   90.00
_cell.angle_beta   90.00
_cell.angle_gamma   90.00
#
_symmetry.space_group_name_H-M   'P 1'
#
loop_
_entity.id
_entity.type
_entity.pdbx_description
1 polymer ?
#
loop_
_entity_poly.entity_id
_entity_poly.type
_entity_poly.pdbx_seq_one_letter_code
_entity_poly.pdbx_strand_id
1 'polypeptide(L)'
;MAEAGASQFTFHLEVARGKWQQLVKKIKDVGMRVGVAIKPRTPVDEVFPLVESDIHVDMVLVMTVEPGFGGQKFMPETMSKVKVLRQRYPWLDIEIFLDRTDCHHNT
;
A
#
# COMPACT_ATOMS: atom_id res chain seq x y z
N MET A 1 -17.79 1.31 6.07
CA MET A 1 -16.65 0.37 6.08
C MET A 1 -16.63 -0.41 7.39
N ALA A 2 -16.34 0.22 8.53
CA ALA A 2 -16.39 -0.44 9.84
C ALA A 2 -17.77 -1.06 10.14
N GLU A 3 -18.85 -0.28 9.99
CA GLU A 3 -20.23 -0.78 10.16
C GLU A 3 -20.62 -1.88 9.18
N ALA A 4 -19.92 -1.98 8.04
CA ALA A 4 -20.12 -3.02 7.04
C ALA A 4 -19.30 -4.29 7.32
N GLY A 5 -18.58 -4.36 8.46
CA GLY A 5 -17.80 -5.51 8.89
C GLY A 5 -16.39 -5.60 8.26
N ALA A 6 -15.88 -4.53 7.65
CA ALA A 6 -14.51 -4.53 7.14
C ALA A 6 -13.49 -4.47 8.29
N SER A 7 -12.43 -5.28 8.19
CA SER A 7 -11.36 -5.34 9.21
C SER A 7 -10.16 -4.45 8.91
N GLN A 8 -10.02 -4.01 7.66
CA GLN A 8 -8.89 -3.21 7.18
C GLN A 8 -9.37 -2.15 6.19
N PHE A 9 -8.75 -0.97 6.25
CA PHE A 9 -8.94 0.09 5.27
C PHE A 9 -7.59 0.49 4.68
N THR A 10 -7.47 0.38 3.36
CA THR A 10 -6.26 0.76 2.62
C THR A 10 -6.55 1.98 1.76
N PHE A 11 -5.76 3.05 1.94
CA PHE A 11 -5.90 4.29 1.17
C PHE A 11 -4.69 4.55 0.29
N HIS A 12 -4.89 5.31 -0.78
CA HIS A 12 -3.80 5.78 -1.63
C HIS A 12 -3.05 6.95 -0.99
N LEU A 13 -1.73 6.80 -0.84
CA LEU A 13 -0.87 7.85 -0.29
C LEU A 13 -1.03 9.17 -1.07
N GLU A 14 -1.16 9.08 -2.39
CA GLU A 14 -1.23 10.22 -3.29
C GLU A 14 -2.45 11.12 -3.03
N VAL A 15 -3.53 10.54 -2.51
CA VAL A 15 -4.79 11.25 -2.20
C VAL A 15 -4.75 11.84 -0.79
N ALA A 16 -4.03 11.19 0.13
CA ALA A 16 -3.99 11.56 1.55
C ALA A 16 -2.81 12.47 1.92
N ARG A 17 -2.02 12.97 0.93
CA ARG A 17 -0.88 13.87 1.19
C ARG A 17 -1.32 15.06 2.05
N GLY A 18 -0.63 15.25 3.18
CA GLY A 18 -0.89 16.31 4.16
C GLY A 18 -2.05 16.08 5.13
N LYS A 19 -2.83 14.99 4.99
CA LYS A 19 -3.94 14.64 5.91
C LYS A 19 -3.88 13.20 6.41
N TRP A 20 -2.87 12.45 6.02
CA TRP A 20 -2.76 11.01 6.32
C TRP A 20 -2.79 10.74 7.83
N GLN A 21 -2.18 11.57 8.68
CA GLN A 21 -2.20 11.36 10.14
C GLN A 21 -3.63 11.36 10.70
N GLN A 22 -4.46 12.30 10.26
CA GLN A 22 -5.85 12.40 10.71
C GLN A 22 -6.68 11.21 10.20
N LEU A 23 -6.38 10.73 8.99
CA LEU A 23 -7.04 9.58 8.40
C LEU A 23 -6.67 8.28 9.13
N VAL A 24 -5.37 8.03 9.35
CA VAL A 24 -4.88 6.86 10.08
C VAL A 24 -5.49 6.82 11.49
N LYS A 25 -5.47 7.95 12.20
CA LYS A 25 -6.08 8.05 13.53
C LYS A 25 -7.56 7.68 13.51
N LYS A 26 -8.35 8.25 12.60
CA LYS A 26 -9.79 7.94 12.49
C LYS A 26 -10.06 6.46 12.22
N ILE A 27 -9.23 5.81 11.41
CA ILE A 27 -9.40 4.38 11.09
C ILE A 27 -9.03 3.51 12.31
N LYS A 28 -7.94 3.84 13.01
CA LYS A 28 -7.55 3.11 14.24
C LYS A 28 -8.55 3.33 15.39
N ASP A 29 -9.11 4.53 15.52
CA ASP A 29 -10.13 4.85 16.54
C ASP A 29 -11.40 3.98 16.40
N VAL A 30 -11.71 3.51 15.18
CA VAL A 30 -12.81 2.56 14.93
C VAL A 30 -12.38 1.09 14.99
N GLY A 31 -11.16 0.81 15.45
CA GLY A 31 -10.64 -0.55 15.64
C GLY A 31 -10.25 -1.29 14.36
N MET A 32 -10.11 -0.58 13.23
CA MET A 32 -9.71 -1.19 11.95
C MET A 32 -8.20 -1.10 11.74
N ARG A 33 -7.64 -2.09 11.03
CA ARG A 33 -6.25 -2.03 10.53
C ARG A 33 -6.13 -1.01 9.41
N VAL A 34 -4.97 -0.37 9.30
CA VAL A 34 -4.70 0.67 8.32
C VAL A 34 -3.62 0.24 7.35
N GLY A 35 -3.97 0.22 6.06
CA GLY A 35 -3.01 0.04 4.98
C GLY A 35 -2.78 1.33 4.19
N VAL A 36 -1.62 1.44 3.56
CA VAL A 36 -1.36 2.47 2.55
C VAL A 36 -0.94 1.84 1.23
N ALA A 37 -1.53 2.31 0.13
CA ALA A 37 -1.17 1.90 -1.22
C ALA A 37 -0.35 2.99 -1.91
N ILE A 38 0.70 2.58 -2.63
CA ILE A 38 1.49 3.47 -3.50
C ILE A 38 1.46 3.00 -4.96
N LYS A 39 1.33 3.96 -5.87
CA LYS A 39 1.40 3.72 -7.32
C LYS A 39 2.82 3.39 -7.78
N PRO A 40 2.99 2.81 -8.99
CA PRO A 40 4.31 2.57 -9.58
C PRO A 40 5.19 3.83 -9.68
N ARG A 41 4.58 5.00 -9.92
CA ARG A 41 5.33 6.27 -10.03
C ARG A 41 5.61 6.98 -8.71
N THR A 42 5.01 6.54 -7.61
CA THR A 42 5.19 7.17 -6.29
C THR A 42 6.48 6.64 -5.64
N PRO A 43 7.44 7.50 -5.28
CA PRO A 43 8.66 7.10 -4.59
C PRO A 43 8.38 6.35 -3.27
N VAL A 44 9.19 5.33 -2.98
CA VAL A 44 8.99 4.48 -1.79
C VAL A 44 9.29 5.21 -0.48
N ASP A 45 10.16 6.21 -0.52
CA ASP A 45 10.56 7.04 0.60
C ASP A 45 9.43 7.92 1.14
N GLU A 46 8.42 8.25 0.31
CA GLU A 46 7.21 8.93 0.80
C GLU A 46 6.44 8.09 1.83
N VAL A 47 6.68 6.77 1.90
CA VAL A 47 6.03 5.86 2.86
C VAL A 47 6.73 5.84 4.21
N PHE A 48 8.02 6.21 4.29
CA PHE A 48 8.80 6.10 5.52
C PHE A 48 8.18 6.86 6.70
N PRO A 49 7.71 8.12 6.54
CA PRO A 49 7.06 8.83 7.64
C PRO A 49 5.77 8.17 8.13
N LEU A 50 5.08 7.40 7.28
CA LEU A 50 3.85 6.70 7.64
C LEU A 50 4.13 5.42 8.45
N VAL A 51 5.29 4.81 8.25
CA VAL A 51 5.71 3.59 8.97
C VAL A 51 6.43 3.95 10.27
N GLU A 52 7.21 5.05 10.28
CA GLU A 52 8.03 5.46 11.42
C GLU A 52 7.27 6.33 12.45
N SER A 53 6.06 6.78 12.13
CA SER A 53 5.25 7.58 13.05
C SER A 53 4.66 6.75 14.20
N ASP A 54 4.43 7.38 15.36
CA ASP A 54 3.74 6.75 16.50
C ASP A 54 2.37 6.16 16.10
N ILE A 55 1.67 6.85 15.19
CA ILE A 55 0.42 6.39 14.57
C ILE A 55 0.70 5.77 13.19
N HIS A 56 1.52 4.73 13.17
CA HIS A 56 1.97 4.08 11.94
C HIS A 56 0.86 3.33 11.20
N VAL A 57 1.05 3.13 9.90
CA VAL A 57 0.28 2.17 9.09
C VAL A 57 0.73 0.75 9.39
N ASP A 58 -0.21 -0.19 9.37
CA ASP A 58 0.05 -1.60 9.69
C ASP A 58 0.52 -2.39 8.45
N MET A 59 0.25 -1.87 7.24
CA MET A 59 0.54 -2.54 5.99
C MET A 59 0.85 -1.56 4.85
N VAL A 60 1.77 -1.92 3.95
CA VAL A 60 2.05 -1.19 2.71
C VAL A 60 1.73 -2.07 1.50
N LEU A 61 0.85 -1.58 0.63
CA LEU A 61 0.49 -2.18 -0.65
C LEU A 61 1.29 -1.51 -1.78
N VAL A 62 2.15 -2.27 -2.46
CA VAL A 62 2.88 -1.80 -3.64
C VAL A 62 2.10 -2.19 -4.88
N MET A 63 1.62 -1.20 -5.64
CA MET A 63 1.02 -1.45 -6.94
C MET A 63 2.08 -1.74 -7.99
N THR A 64 1.84 -2.78 -8.79
CA THR A 64 2.72 -3.20 -9.89
C THR A 64 2.18 -2.82 -11.27
N VAL A 65 1.03 -2.14 -11.31
CA VAL A 65 0.37 -1.57 -12.48
C VAL A 65 -0.28 -0.23 -12.10
N GLU A 66 -0.65 0.59 -13.07
CA GLU A 66 -1.37 1.83 -12.77
C GLU A 66 -2.83 1.53 -12.36
N PRO A 67 -3.38 2.19 -11.34
CA PRO A 67 -4.78 1.98 -10.96
C PRO A 67 -5.73 2.49 -12.04
N GLY A 68 -6.75 1.70 -12.36
CA GLY A 68 -7.85 2.12 -13.23
C GLY A 68 -8.53 0.94 -13.92
N PHE A 69 -7.79 0.26 -14.79
CA PHE A 69 -8.32 -0.83 -15.62
C PHE A 69 -7.57 -2.14 -15.34
N GLY A 70 -8.30 -3.25 -15.41
CA GLY A 70 -7.68 -4.58 -15.41
C GLY A 70 -7.07 -4.91 -16.78
N GLY A 71 -6.12 -5.84 -16.81
CA GLY A 71 -5.46 -6.30 -18.03
C GLY A 71 -4.07 -5.70 -18.26
N GLN A 72 -3.48 -5.04 -17.27
CA GLN A 72 -2.17 -4.41 -17.39
C GLN A 72 -1.05 -5.40 -17.11
N LYS A 73 0.11 -5.17 -17.74
CA LYS A 73 1.31 -5.99 -17.52
C LYS A 73 2.02 -5.56 -16.25
N PHE A 74 2.44 -6.53 -15.45
CA PHE A 74 3.36 -6.33 -14.34
C PHE A 74 4.55 -5.43 -14.69
N MET A 75 4.86 -4.47 -13.80
CA MET A 75 6.01 -3.56 -13.87
C MET A 75 7.13 -4.02 -12.91
N PRO A 76 8.16 -4.76 -13.38
CA PRO A 76 9.19 -5.36 -12.52
C PRO A 76 10.01 -4.34 -11.72
N GLU A 77 10.14 -3.12 -12.21
CA GLU A 77 10.82 -2.02 -11.54
C GLU A 77 10.22 -1.70 -10.17
N THR A 78 8.93 -1.97 -9.96
CA THR A 78 8.24 -1.76 -8.69
C THR A 78 8.73 -2.69 -7.58
N MET A 79 9.36 -3.82 -7.93
CA MET A 79 9.94 -4.76 -6.96
C MET A 79 11.13 -4.17 -6.21
N SER A 80 11.82 -3.18 -6.78
CA SER A 80 12.87 -2.44 -6.07
C SER A 80 12.32 -1.81 -4.78
N LYS A 81 11.08 -1.33 -4.80
CA LYS A 81 10.40 -0.74 -3.63
C LYS A 81 10.13 -1.77 -2.55
N VAL A 82 9.67 -2.95 -2.95
CA VAL A 82 9.43 -4.08 -2.02
C VAL A 82 10.73 -4.48 -1.33
N LYS A 83 11.84 -4.57 -2.09
CA LYS A 83 13.17 -4.87 -1.51
C LYS A 83 13.59 -3.82 -0.48
N VAL A 84 13.45 -2.54 -0.80
CA VAL A 84 13.78 -1.43 0.12
C VAL A 84 12.92 -1.51 1.39
N LEU A 85 11.61 -1.69 1.26
CA LEU A 85 10.70 -1.80 2.42
C LEU A 85 11.02 -3.02 3.28
N ARG A 86 11.29 -4.18 2.68
CA ARG A 86 11.59 -5.40 3.43
C ARG A 86 12.94 -5.33 4.15
N GLN A 87 13.93 -4.68 3.55
CA GLN A 87 15.23 -4.46 4.19
C GLN A 87 15.14 -3.48 5.36
N ARG A 88 14.38 -2.39 5.20
CA ARG A 88 14.27 -1.34 6.21
C ARG A 88 13.30 -1.68 7.34
N TYR A 89 12.21 -2.36 7.03
CA TYR A 89 11.15 -2.73 7.99
C TYR A 89 10.83 -4.23 7.89
N PRO A 90 11.67 -5.11 8.48
CA PRO A 90 11.46 -6.56 8.41
C PRO A 90 10.10 -7.02 8.96
N TRP A 91 9.56 -6.28 9.93
CA TRP A 91 8.31 -6.55 10.64
C TRP A 91 7.05 -6.01 9.93
N LEU A 92 7.20 -5.21 8.88
CA LEU A 92 6.07 -4.59 8.19
C LEU A 92 5.37 -5.59 7.26
N ASP A 93 4.04 -5.58 7.28
CA ASP A 93 3.24 -6.30 6.29
C ASP A 93 3.35 -5.58 4.94
N ILE A 94 3.84 -6.30 3.93
CA ILE A 94 4.01 -5.75 2.58
C ILE A 94 3.22 -6.64 1.63
N GLU A 95 2.24 -6.04 0.97
CA GLU A 95 1.44 -6.69 -0.07
C GLU A 95 1.84 -6.17 -1.44
N ILE A 96 1.73 -7.04 -2.44
CA ILE A 96 2.01 -6.73 -3.84
C ILE A 96 0.72 -6.90 -4.61
N PHE A 97 0.24 -5.83 -5.23
CA PHE A 97 -0.93 -5.90 -6.11
C PHE A 97 -0.48 -6.35 -7.49
N LEU A 98 -0.94 -7.53 -7.91
CA LEU A 98 -0.79 -8.05 -9.28
C LEU A 98 -2.14 -7.96 -9.99
N ASP A 99 -2.11 -7.57 -11.26
CA ASP A 99 -3.30 -7.59 -12.09
C ASP A 99 -3.47 -9.00 -12.70
N ARG A 100 -4.72 -9.41 -12.96
CA ARG A 100 -5.04 -10.80 -13.36
C ARG A 100 -4.42 -11.23 -14.69
N THR A 101 -3.85 -10.31 -15.46
CA THR A 101 -3.20 -10.58 -16.75
C THR A 101 -1.85 -11.29 -16.64
N ASP A 102 -1.26 -11.33 -15.46
CA ASP A 102 0.07 -11.91 -15.26
C ASP A 102 0.06 -13.46 -15.28
N CYS A 103 -1.11 -14.10 -15.36
CA CYS A 103 -1.27 -15.56 -15.27
C CYS A 103 -0.92 -16.37 -16.54
N HIS A 104 -0.51 -15.73 -17.65
CA HIS A 104 -0.35 -16.41 -18.95
C HIS A 104 1.06 -16.42 -19.57
N HIS A 105 2.11 -16.03 -18.85
CA HIS A 105 3.48 -16.03 -19.41
C HIS A 105 4.35 -17.18 -18.87
N ASN A 106 3.89 -18.42 -19.06
CA ASN A 106 4.78 -19.58 -19.10
C ASN A 106 4.22 -20.65 -20.06
N THR A 107 4.52 -20.48 -21.35
CA THR A 107 4.53 -21.52 -22.38
C THR A 107 5.82 -21.42 -23.14
#